data_AF-A0A9B0F617-F1
#
_entry.id   AF-A0A9B0F617-F1
#
_cell.length_a   1.000
_cell.length_b   1.000
_cell.length_c   1.000
_cell.angle_alpha   90.00
_cell.angle_beta   90.00
_cell.angle_gamma   90.00
#
_symmetry.space_group_name_H-M   'P 1'
#
loop_
_entity.id
_entity.type
_entity.pdbx_description
1 polymer ?
#
loop_
_entity_poly.entity_id
_entity_poly.type
_entity_poly.pdbx_seq_one_letter_code
_entity_poly.pdbx_strand_id
1 'polypeptide(L)'
;MNVQLFKLILFFATFQSLSCFQLDTQEYGNAKVGERCERDRNCIQHAFCFTHMTCQCDQYYSPTPDKSMCIASAGLTCTDDSVCSSMTNAVCRQGICACKDSYILDINNSSNCIVRPLVVGDLCQRTDECQDTFDRAMCINGRCQCITSYHFVNATGKCIQTRFLYNLCTKDYECVDFDNKNILECKDGQCVCKNGQETCSRGATLTSIGIFVVLLPFIY
;
A
#
# COMPACT_ATOMS: atom_id res chain seq x y z
N MET A 1 34.13 58.29 58.09
CA MET A 1 32.80 58.69 57.54
C MET A 1 32.81 58.32 56.06
N ASN A 2 32.21 57.25 55.55
CA ASN A 2 31.30 56.25 56.09
C ASN A 2 31.57 54.89 55.42
N VAL A 3 32.08 53.93 56.19
CA VAL A 3 32.29 52.51 55.81
C VAL A 3 30.95 51.75 55.67
N GLN A 4 29.82 52.46 55.70
CA GLN A 4 28.46 51.94 55.56
C GLN A 4 27.83 52.17 54.18
N LEU A 5 28.50 52.90 53.26
CA LEU A 5 27.93 53.14 51.91
C LEU A 5 28.39 52.10 50.86
N PHE A 6 29.48 51.38 51.12
CA PHE A 6 30.02 50.36 50.20
C PHE A 6 29.48 48.94 50.43
N LYS A 7 28.68 48.72 51.49
CA LYS A 7 28.02 47.44 51.78
C LYS A 7 26.64 47.27 51.14
N LEU A 8 26.07 48.33 50.54
CA LEU A 8 24.75 48.26 49.91
C LEU A 8 24.79 48.06 48.38
N ILE A 9 25.97 48.20 47.76
CA ILE A 9 26.12 48.08 46.29
C ILE A 9 26.69 46.70 45.89
N LEU A 10 27.31 45.98 46.82
CA LEU A 10 27.86 44.63 46.58
C LEU A 10 26.89 43.47 46.88
N PHE A 11 25.68 43.75 47.36
CA PHE A 11 24.63 42.72 47.54
C PHE A 11 23.66 42.59 46.36
N PHE A 12 23.79 43.42 45.33
CA PHE A 12 23.04 43.30 44.06
C PHE A 12 23.84 42.65 42.93
N ALA A 13 25.04 42.12 43.22
CA ALA A 13 25.94 41.54 42.21
C ALA A 13 26.14 40.02 42.33
N THR A 14 25.41 39.31 43.21
CA THR A 14 25.60 37.86 43.40
C THR A 14 24.30 37.04 43.48
N PHE A 15 23.16 37.54 43.00
CA PHE A 15 21.89 36.77 43.00
C PHE A 15 21.02 36.93 41.74
N GLN A 16 21.63 37.10 40.57
CA GLN A 16 20.92 36.93 39.27
C GLN A 16 21.72 36.12 38.24
N SER A 17 22.65 35.28 38.70
CA SER A 17 23.05 34.09 37.96
C SER A 17 22.13 32.94 38.40
N LEU A 18 21.49 32.27 37.45
CA LEU A 18 20.45 31.23 37.59
C LEU A 18 19.02 31.77 37.75
N SER A 19 18.39 32.15 36.64
CA SER A 19 16.98 31.82 36.31
C SER A 19 16.58 32.48 34.98
N CYS A 20 17.21 32.06 33.89
CA CYS A 20 16.58 32.07 32.56
C CYS A 20 17.40 31.20 31.60
N PHE A 21 17.78 30.00 32.03
CA PHE A 21 17.66 28.90 31.08
C PHE A 21 16.15 28.67 31.01
N GLN A 22 15.49 29.33 30.07
CA GLN A 22 14.17 28.88 29.63
C GLN A 22 14.43 27.50 29.04
N LEU A 23 14.24 26.46 29.87
CA LEU A 23 13.80 25.20 29.34
C LEU A 23 12.49 25.56 28.64
N ASP A 24 12.51 25.60 27.31
CA ASP A 24 11.33 25.78 26.48
C ASP A 24 10.48 24.52 26.67
N THR A 25 9.80 24.41 27.81
CA THR A 25 8.72 23.45 27.98
C THR A 25 7.64 23.97 27.06
N GLN A 26 7.64 23.46 25.83
CA GLN A 26 6.64 23.77 24.82
C GLN A 26 5.27 23.41 25.41
N GLU A 27 4.61 24.38 26.01
CA GLU A 27 3.37 24.20 26.75
C GLU A 27 2.25 24.13 25.72
N TYR A 28 1.86 22.90 25.37
CA TYR A 28 0.71 22.61 24.54
C TYR A 28 -0.58 22.77 25.35
N GLY A 29 -1.64 23.18 24.67
CA GLY A 29 -2.96 23.31 25.25
C GLY A 29 -3.72 21.99 25.26
N ASN A 30 -5.03 22.09 25.46
CA ASN A 30 -5.94 20.94 25.58
C ASN A 30 -7.03 20.92 24.49
N ALA A 31 -7.03 21.88 23.55
CA ALA A 31 -8.00 21.91 22.46
C ALA A 31 -7.70 20.78 21.46
N LYS A 32 -8.70 19.93 21.25
CA LYS A 32 -8.62 18.75 20.38
C LYS A 32 -8.66 19.14 18.90
N VAL A 33 -8.33 18.19 18.04
CA VAL A 33 -8.43 18.39 16.59
C VAL A 33 -9.86 18.78 16.19
N GLY A 34 -10.00 19.86 15.44
CA GLY A 34 -11.28 20.45 15.03
C GLY A 34 -11.94 21.38 16.05
N GLU A 35 -11.41 21.51 17.27
CA GLU A 35 -11.89 22.51 18.23
C GLU A 35 -11.32 23.90 17.93
N ARG A 36 -11.99 24.93 18.44
CA ARG A 36 -11.62 26.32 18.19
C ARG A 36 -10.31 26.69 18.91
N CYS A 37 -9.44 27.41 18.21
CA CYS A 37 -8.18 27.92 18.74
C CYS A 37 -7.94 29.36 18.29
N GLU A 38 -7.04 30.06 18.99
CA GLU A 38 -6.55 31.38 18.60
C GLU A 38 -5.08 31.34 18.19
N ARG A 39 -4.30 30.45 18.81
CA ARG A 39 -2.88 30.24 18.58
C ARG A 39 -2.55 28.76 18.71
N ASP A 40 -1.43 28.34 18.14
CA ASP A 40 -0.98 26.93 18.15
C ASP A 40 -0.89 26.35 19.56
N ARG A 41 -0.43 27.14 20.54
CA ARG A 41 -0.37 26.74 21.96
C ARG A 41 -1.72 26.41 22.62
N ASN A 42 -2.85 26.71 21.98
CA ASN A 42 -4.16 26.25 22.47
C ASN A 42 -4.40 24.77 22.15
N CYS A 43 -3.76 24.27 21.10
CA CYS A 43 -3.95 22.92 20.60
C CYS A 43 -3.13 21.92 21.40
N ILE A 44 -3.60 20.66 21.37
CA ILE A 44 -2.85 19.50 21.85
C ILE A 44 -1.49 19.36 21.16
N GLN A 45 -0.63 18.49 21.71
CA GLN A 45 0.67 18.20 21.15
C GLN A 45 0.58 17.70 19.69
N HIS A 46 1.56 18.10 18.87
CA HIS A 46 1.64 17.79 17.44
C HIS A 46 0.47 18.34 16.62
N ALA A 47 -0.09 19.47 17.06
CA ALA A 47 -1.14 20.18 16.36
C ALA A 47 -0.88 21.69 16.41
N PHE A 48 -1.42 22.37 15.41
CA PHE A 48 -1.34 23.82 15.25
C PHE A 48 -2.72 24.41 14.94
N CYS A 49 -2.84 25.73 15.11
CA CYS A 49 -4.08 26.44 14.85
C CYS A 49 -4.13 26.85 13.37
N PHE A 50 -4.97 26.18 12.59
CA PHE A 50 -5.11 26.43 11.16
C PHE A 50 -5.91 27.73 10.89
N THR A 51 -5.82 28.28 9.68
CA THR A 51 -6.47 29.55 9.25
C THR A 51 -7.98 29.62 9.58
N HIS A 52 -8.67 28.49 9.65
CA HIS A 52 -10.08 28.42 10.05
C HIS A 52 -10.32 28.50 11.56
N MET A 53 -9.32 28.88 12.35
CA MET A 53 -9.36 28.94 13.81
C MET A 53 -9.69 27.60 14.46
N THR A 54 -9.24 26.50 13.85
CA THR A 54 -9.41 25.15 14.39
C THR A 54 -8.09 24.41 14.47
N CYS A 55 -7.94 23.57 15.50
CA CYS A 55 -6.73 22.77 15.66
C CYS A 55 -6.65 21.68 14.57
N GLN A 56 -5.48 21.51 13.98
CA GLN A 56 -5.16 20.48 13.00
C GLN A 56 -3.82 19.84 13.34
N CYS A 57 -3.65 18.54 13.10
CA CYS A 57 -2.37 17.87 13.30
C CYS A 57 -1.27 18.44 12.39
N ASP A 58 -0.05 18.43 12.90
CA ASP A 58 1.15 18.79 12.15
C ASP A 58 1.36 17.86 10.94
N GLN A 59 2.23 18.28 10.03
CA GLN A 59 2.61 17.47 8.88
C GLN A 59 3.18 16.11 9.35
N TYR A 60 2.73 15.03 8.71
CA TYR A 60 3.06 13.64 9.07
C TYR A 60 2.52 13.17 10.43
N TYR A 61 1.49 13.84 10.94
CA TYR A 61 0.64 13.34 12.00
C TYR A 61 -0.82 13.25 11.54
N SER A 62 -1.55 12.27 12.05
CA SER A 62 -2.99 12.10 11.81
C SER A 62 -3.78 12.05 13.11
N PRO A 63 -5.03 12.54 13.12
CA PRO A 63 -5.86 12.52 14.31
C PRO A 63 -6.29 11.09 14.66
N THR A 64 -6.37 10.79 15.95
CA THR A 64 -7.08 9.61 16.44
C THR A 64 -8.59 9.72 16.16
N PRO A 65 -9.35 8.60 16.15
CA PRO A 65 -10.79 8.63 15.89
C PRO A 65 -11.59 9.54 16.83
N ASP A 66 -11.15 9.67 18.07
CA ASP A 66 -11.73 10.55 19.10
C ASP A 66 -11.14 11.98 19.10
N LYS A 67 -10.23 12.27 18.16
CA LYS A 67 -9.58 13.57 17.92
C LYS A 67 -8.72 14.07 19.09
N SER A 68 -8.44 13.23 20.08
CA SER A 68 -7.74 13.61 21.30
C SER A 68 -6.22 13.63 21.16
N MET A 69 -5.68 12.96 20.13
CA MET A 69 -4.24 12.87 19.88
C MET A 69 -3.94 13.00 18.39
N CYS A 70 -2.73 13.47 18.09
CA CYS A 70 -2.12 13.41 16.77
C CYS A 70 -1.02 12.35 16.81
N ILE A 71 -1.18 11.30 16.02
CA ILE A 71 -0.28 10.13 15.98
C ILE A 71 0.57 10.13 14.72
N ALA A 72 1.77 9.54 14.80
CA ALA A 72 2.70 9.46 13.68
C ALA A 72 2.06 8.89 12.42
N SER A 73 2.41 9.46 11.26
CA SER A 73 2.03 8.99 9.93
C SER A 73 3.27 8.72 9.07
N ALA A 74 3.06 8.07 7.94
CA ALA A 74 4.12 7.77 6.98
C ALA A 74 4.87 9.05 6.56
N GLY A 75 6.20 9.01 6.61
CA GLY A 75 7.07 10.14 6.28
C GLY A 75 7.55 10.96 7.48
N LEU A 76 7.02 10.75 8.68
CA LEU A 76 7.50 11.42 9.89
C LEU A 76 8.97 11.08 10.15
N THR A 77 9.81 12.07 10.41
CA THR A 77 11.23 11.85 10.73
C THR A 77 11.39 11.05 12.04
N CYS A 78 12.30 10.08 12.05
CA CYS A 78 12.53 9.21 13.21
C CYS A 78 14.01 8.88 13.37
N THR A 79 14.41 8.62 14.62
CA THR A 79 15.73 8.09 14.98
C THR A 79 15.71 6.58 15.17
N ASP A 80 14.58 6.06 15.64
CA ASP A 80 14.32 4.66 15.94
C ASP A 80 12.81 4.38 15.90
N ASP A 81 12.44 3.11 16.07
CA ASP A 81 11.07 2.63 15.95
C ASP A 81 10.10 3.20 16.99
N SER A 82 10.59 3.75 18.11
CA SER A 82 9.73 4.29 19.17
C SER A 82 8.93 5.51 18.71
N VAL A 83 9.53 6.35 17.85
CA VAL A 83 8.86 7.52 17.25
C VAL A 83 7.67 7.11 16.37
N CYS A 84 7.80 5.97 15.67
CA CYS A 84 6.77 5.44 14.79
C CYS A 84 5.77 4.52 15.50
N SER A 85 5.91 4.31 16.81
CA SER A 85 5.16 3.28 17.55
C SER A 85 3.64 3.48 17.55
N SER A 86 3.16 4.72 17.41
CA SER A 86 1.73 5.02 17.28
C SER A 86 1.16 4.74 15.89
N MET A 87 2.03 4.54 14.89
CA MET A 87 1.66 4.18 13.52
C MET A 87 1.59 2.65 13.40
N THR A 88 0.43 2.13 13.01
CA THR A 88 0.19 0.68 12.98
C THR A 88 1.09 -0.01 11.94
N ASN A 89 1.80 -1.06 12.36
CA ASN A 89 2.73 -1.85 11.52
C ASN A 89 3.84 -1.04 10.83
N ALA A 90 4.30 0.04 11.47
CA ALA A 90 5.40 0.87 10.99
C ALA A 90 6.75 0.54 11.65
N VAL A 91 7.81 1.03 11.02
CA VAL A 91 9.21 0.94 11.44
C VAL A 91 9.93 2.22 11.02
N CYS A 92 10.98 2.61 11.75
CA CYS A 92 11.85 3.68 11.32
C CYS A 92 12.80 3.17 10.24
N ARG A 93 12.64 3.65 9.01
CA ARG A 93 13.42 3.23 7.86
C ARG A 93 13.98 4.44 7.15
N GLN A 94 15.31 4.48 7.00
CA GLN A 94 16.00 5.59 6.34
C GLN A 94 15.66 6.96 6.97
N GLY A 95 15.48 6.99 8.29
CA GLY A 95 15.19 8.21 9.04
C GLY A 95 13.74 8.69 8.95
N ILE A 96 12.83 7.91 8.37
CA ILE A 96 11.40 8.21 8.33
C ILE A 96 10.53 7.02 8.75
N CYS A 97 9.34 7.28 9.28
CA CYS A 97 8.34 6.26 9.55
C CYS A 97 7.79 5.70 8.24
N ALA A 98 7.95 4.40 8.05
CA ALA A 98 7.48 3.67 6.88
C ALA A 98 6.85 2.34 7.30
N CYS A 99 6.04 1.75 6.42
CA CYS A 99 5.48 0.43 6.66
C CYS A 99 6.58 -0.65 6.70
N LYS A 100 6.38 -1.66 7.55
CA LYS A 100 7.19 -2.88 7.54
C LYS A 100 7.05 -3.62 6.21
N ASP A 101 8.00 -4.51 5.87
CA ASP A 101 8.10 -5.11 4.52
C ASP A 101 6.84 -5.86 4.05
N SER A 102 6.15 -6.54 4.96
CA SER A 102 4.90 -7.27 4.66
C SER A 102 3.65 -6.40 4.62
N TYR A 103 3.81 -5.08 4.71
CA TYR A 103 2.73 -4.11 4.80
C TYR A 103 2.90 -2.99 3.78
N ILE A 104 1.77 -2.38 3.44
CA ILE A 104 1.66 -1.24 2.53
C ILE A 104 0.86 -0.13 3.20
N LEU A 105 1.08 1.12 2.78
CA LEU A 105 0.41 2.27 3.37
C LEU A 105 -1.07 2.27 3.01
N ASP A 106 -1.94 2.43 4.01
CA ASP A 106 -3.36 2.62 3.79
C ASP A 106 -3.63 4.01 3.19
N ILE A 107 -4.17 4.06 1.98
CA ILE A 107 -4.44 5.33 1.28
C ILE A 107 -5.48 6.18 2.01
N ASN A 108 -6.31 5.57 2.85
CA ASN A 108 -7.35 6.26 3.61
C ASN A 108 -6.90 6.66 5.01
N ASN A 109 -5.75 6.15 5.47
CA ASN A 109 -5.22 6.43 6.79
C ASN A 109 -3.69 6.34 6.79
N SER A 110 -3.03 7.50 6.69
CA SER A 110 -1.57 7.59 6.63
C SER A 110 -0.86 7.17 7.93
N SER A 111 -1.60 6.94 9.02
CA SER A 111 -1.09 6.36 10.28
C SER A 111 -1.31 4.84 10.38
N ASN A 112 -1.73 4.19 9.30
CA ASN A 112 -2.01 2.77 9.26
C ASN A 112 -1.29 2.10 8.09
N CYS A 113 -0.70 0.95 8.35
CA CYS A 113 -0.19 0.06 7.30
C CYS A 113 -0.99 -1.25 7.30
N ILE A 114 -1.57 -1.56 6.15
CA ILE A 114 -2.36 -2.77 5.90
C ILE A 114 -1.48 -3.87 5.30
N VAL A 115 -1.90 -5.12 5.45
CA VAL A 115 -1.15 -6.27 4.96
C VAL A 115 -1.07 -6.21 3.43
N ARG A 116 0.12 -6.46 2.88
CA ARG A 116 0.31 -6.57 1.42
C ARG A 116 -0.50 -7.77 0.89
N PRO A 117 -1.11 -7.70 -0.31
CA PRO A 117 -1.71 -8.87 -0.95
C PRO A 117 -0.77 -10.07 -0.94
N LEU A 118 -1.27 -11.26 -0.62
CA LEU A 118 -0.51 -12.52 -0.59
C LEU A 118 -1.01 -13.50 -1.64
N VAL A 119 -2.29 -13.43 -2.00
CA VAL A 119 -2.91 -14.22 -3.06
C VAL A 119 -3.80 -13.36 -3.96
N VAL A 120 -4.06 -13.85 -5.17
CA VAL A 120 -5.04 -13.24 -6.06
C VAL A 120 -6.44 -13.31 -5.42
N GLY A 121 -7.18 -12.21 -5.51
CA GLY A 121 -8.46 -12.01 -4.83
C GLY A 121 -8.36 -11.21 -3.52
N ASP A 122 -7.15 -11.03 -2.97
CA ASP A 122 -6.92 -10.17 -1.82
C ASP A 122 -7.29 -8.71 -2.12
N LEU A 123 -7.65 -7.99 -1.05
CA LEU A 123 -8.00 -6.59 -1.14
C LEU A 123 -6.80 -5.73 -1.54
N CYS A 124 -7.06 -4.71 -2.34
CA CYS A 124 -6.08 -3.73 -2.76
C CYS A 124 -6.72 -2.35 -2.85
N GLN A 125 -5.89 -1.32 -2.71
CA GLN A 125 -6.30 0.08 -2.78
C GLN A 125 -5.70 0.77 -4.01
N ARG A 126 -4.46 0.42 -4.37
CA ARG A 126 -3.76 0.94 -5.54
C ARG A 126 -3.44 -0.15 -6.55
N THR A 127 -3.30 0.25 -7.81
CA THR A 127 -3.00 -0.66 -8.92
C THR A 127 -1.62 -1.32 -8.79
N ASP A 128 -0.63 -0.59 -8.28
CA ASP A 128 0.76 -1.03 -8.18
C ASP A 128 0.99 -2.08 -7.09
N GLU A 129 0.15 -2.14 -6.04
CA GLU A 129 0.24 -3.15 -4.98
C GLU A 129 0.19 -4.59 -5.51
N CYS A 130 -0.75 -4.84 -6.43
CA CYS A 130 -0.92 -6.14 -7.06
C CYS A 130 0.19 -6.42 -8.08
N GLN A 131 0.66 -5.39 -8.79
CA GLN A 131 1.74 -5.51 -9.75
C GLN A 131 3.07 -5.85 -9.06
N ASP A 132 3.41 -5.19 -7.94
CA ASP A 132 4.61 -5.49 -7.18
C ASP A 132 4.61 -6.92 -6.63
N THR A 133 3.42 -7.40 -6.25
CA THR A 133 3.27 -8.71 -5.61
C THR A 133 3.19 -9.84 -6.63
N PHE A 134 2.40 -9.69 -7.71
CA PHE A 134 2.06 -10.76 -8.64
C PHE A 134 2.53 -10.52 -10.09
N ASP A 135 3.29 -9.44 -10.32
CA ASP A 135 3.79 -8.97 -11.61
C ASP A 135 2.67 -8.56 -12.57
N ARG A 136 2.08 -9.51 -13.29
CA ARG A 136 1.07 -9.25 -14.33
C ARG A 136 -0.33 -9.23 -13.73
N ALA A 137 -0.51 -8.40 -12.70
CA ALA A 137 -1.76 -8.22 -11.99
C ALA A 137 -2.09 -6.75 -11.76
N MET A 138 -3.37 -6.46 -11.57
CA MET A 138 -3.88 -5.13 -11.26
C MET A 138 -4.94 -5.21 -10.17
N CYS A 139 -5.12 -4.08 -9.48
CA CYS A 139 -6.26 -3.91 -8.59
C CYS A 139 -7.53 -3.63 -9.40
N ILE A 140 -8.42 -4.62 -9.49
CA ILE A 140 -9.68 -4.54 -10.25
C ILE A 140 -10.83 -4.71 -9.27
N ASN A 141 -11.69 -3.69 -9.15
CA ASN A 141 -12.80 -3.66 -8.20
C ASN A 141 -12.35 -3.90 -6.74
N GLY A 142 -11.22 -3.31 -6.34
CA GLY A 142 -10.68 -3.43 -4.99
C GLY A 142 -10.07 -4.79 -4.68
N ARG A 143 -9.85 -5.66 -5.69
CA ARG A 143 -9.19 -6.96 -5.50
C ARG A 143 -8.09 -7.19 -6.52
N CYS A 144 -7.01 -7.84 -6.10
CA CYS A 144 -5.94 -8.20 -7.00
C CYS A 144 -6.40 -9.27 -7.99
N GLN A 145 -6.19 -9.01 -9.27
CA GLN A 145 -6.54 -9.92 -10.35
C GLN A 145 -5.41 -9.94 -11.38
N CYS A 146 -5.10 -11.13 -11.92
CA CYS A 146 -4.22 -11.21 -13.07
C CYS A 146 -4.86 -10.48 -14.25
N ILE A 147 -4.05 -9.77 -15.03
CA ILE A 147 -4.53 -9.10 -16.24
C ILE A 147 -4.96 -10.12 -17.31
N THR A 148 -5.70 -9.67 -18.32
CA THR A 148 -6.17 -10.52 -19.42
C THR A 148 -5.02 -11.34 -20.04
N SER A 149 -5.29 -12.62 -20.31
CA SER A 149 -4.31 -13.60 -20.83
C SER A 149 -3.20 -14.00 -19.85
N TYR A 150 -3.33 -13.68 -18.56
CA TYR A 150 -2.49 -14.19 -17.49
C TYR A 150 -3.34 -14.89 -16.43
N HIS A 151 -2.77 -15.88 -15.75
CA HIS A 151 -3.41 -16.57 -14.64
C HIS A 151 -2.44 -16.79 -13.49
N PHE A 152 -2.98 -16.93 -12.29
CA PHE A 152 -2.18 -17.11 -11.08
C PHE A 152 -1.69 -18.55 -10.96
N VAL A 153 -0.41 -18.72 -10.64
CA VAL A 153 0.18 -20.04 -10.39
C VAL A 153 0.85 -20.07 -9.02
N ASN A 154 0.30 -20.92 -8.13
CA ASN A 154 0.78 -21.11 -6.77
C ASN A 154 2.26 -21.47 -6.69
N ALA A 155 2.77 -22.29 -7.63
CA ALA A 155 4.18 -22.71 -7.66
C ALA A 155 5.16 -21.54 -7.83
N THR A 156 4.72 -20.46 -8.48
CA THR A 156 5.53 -19.24 -8.69
C THR A 156 5.11 -18.10 -7.77
N GLY A 157 3.88 -18.13 -7.26
CA GLY A 157 3.26 -17.02 -6.54
C GLY A 157 2.98 -15.81 -7.44
N LYS A 158 2.97 -15.98 -8.77
CA LYS A 158 2.87 -14.90 -9.75
C LYS A 158 1.78 -15.16 -10.79
N CYS A 159 1.38 -14.10 -11.48
CA CYS A 159 0.55 -14.17 -12.67
C CYS A 159 1.44 -14.44 -13.89
N ILE A 160 1.25 -15.61 -14.50
CA ILE A 160 2.02 -16.05 -15.67
C ILE A 160 1.14 -16.06 -16.92
N GLN A 161 1.77 -15.97 -18.08
CA GLN A 161 1.05 -15.94 -19.35
C GLN A 161 0.33 -17.26 -19.59
N THR A 162 -0.97 -17.18 -19.88
CA THR A 162 -1.77 -18.34 -20.25
C THR A 162 -1.38 -18.83 -21.64
N ARG A 163 -1.09 -20.12 -21.76
CA ARG A 163 -0.86 -20.83 -23.02
C ARG A 163 -2.02 -21.79 -23.29
N PHE A 164 -2.74 -21.55 -24.37
CA PHE A 164 -3.81 -22.45 -24.81
C PHE A 164 -3.25 -23.65 -25.59
N LEU A 165 -4.12 -24.61 -25.93
CA LEU A 165 -3.80 -25.77 -26.74
C LEU A 165 -2.97 -25.39 -27.98
N TYR A 166 -1.94 -26.20 -28.26
CA TYR A 166 -0.97 -26.03 -29.35
C TYR A 166 -0.05 -24.81 -29.28
N ASN A 167 -0.14 -23.97 -28.25
CA ASN A 167 0.85 -22.91 -28.04
C ASN A 167 2.15 -23.47 -27.45
N LEU A 168 3.24 -22.74 -27.70
CA LEU A 168 4.54 -23.02 -27.12
C LEU A 168 4.50 -22.84 -25.60
N CYS A 169 5.13 -23.77 -24.89
CA CYS A 169 5.22 -23.78 -23.44
C CYS A 169 6.57 -24.31 -22.97
N THR A 170 6.92 -24.00 -21.72
CA THR A 170 8.08 -24.60 -21.05
C THR A 170 7.68 -25.48 -19.86
N LYS A 171 6.58 -25.13 -19.20
CA LYS A 171 6.08 -25.81 -18.00
C LYS A 171 4.58 -26.08 -18.09
N ASP A 172 4.14 -27.18 -17.48
CA ASP A 172 2.73 -27.59 -17.47
C ASP A 172 1.79 -26.53 -16.93
N TYR A 173 2.23 -25.80 -15.90
CA TYR A 173 1.41 -24.77 -15.26
C TYR A 173 1.12 -23.58 -16.20
N GLU A 174 1.83 -23.43 -17.32
CA GLU A 174 1.54 -22.39 -18.30
C GLU A 174 0.29 -22.74 -19.13
N CYS A 175 0.03 -24.05 -19.28
CA CYS A 175 -1.00 -24.58 -20.15
C CYS A 175 -2.35 -24.60 -19.44
N VAL A 176 -3.26 -23.73 -19.85
CA VAL A 176 -4.60 -23.58 -19.26
C VAL A 176 -5.64 -23.55 -20.36
N ASP A 177 -6.66 -24.38 -20.22
CA ASP A 177 -7.86 -24.34 -21.06
C ASP A 177 -8.89 -23.33 -20.51
N PHE A 178 -9.84 -22.90 -21.34
CA PHE A 178 -10.86 -21.93 -20.96
C PHE A 178 -11.74 -22.43 -19.80
N ASP A 179 -12.08 -23.72 -19.79
CA ASP A 179 -13.03 -24.28 -18.83
C ASP A 179 -12.34 -25.05 -17.69
N ASN A 180 -11.16 -25.62 -17.95
CA ASN A 180 -10.46 -26.44 -16.96
C ASN A 180 -8.93 -26.24 -16.97
N LYS A 181 -8.41 -25.61 -15.91
CA LYS A 181 -6.97 -25.31 -15.77
C LYS A 181 -6.05 -26.53 -15.71
N ASN A 182 -6.60 -27.73 -15.49
CA ASN A 182 -5.80 -28.94 -15.25
C ASN A 182 -5.85 -29.96 -16.40
N ILE A 183 -6.44 -29.61 -17.56
CA ILE A 183 -6.62 -30.54 -18.68
C ILE A 183 -5.47 -30.57 -19.68
N LEU A 184 -4.65 -29.52 -19.70
CA LEU A 184 -3.48 -29.41 -20.56
C LEU A 184 -2.19 -29.69 -19.79
N GLU A 185 -1.19 -30.20 -20.49
CA GLU A 185 0.19 -30.35 -20.04
C GLU A 185 1.15 -29.85 -21.12
N CYS A 186 2.38 -29.51 -20.73
CA CYS A 186 3.41 -29.09 -21.65
C CYS A 186 4.22 -30.31 -22.09
N LYS A 187 4.01 -30.76 -23.32
CA LYS A 187 4.71 -31.92 -23.87
C LYS A 187 5.38 -31.56 -25.19
N ASP A 188 6.65 -31.93 -25.32
CA ASP A 188 7.46 -31.64 -26.50
C ASP A 188 7.47 -30.14 -26.88
N GLY A 189 7.42 -29.26 -25.86
CA GLY A 189 7.41 -27.81 -26.01
C GLY A 189 6.06 -27.20 -26.40
N GLN A 190 4.99 -27.99 -26.40
CA GLN A 190 3.67 -27.57 -26.82
C GLN A 190 2.59 -27.96 -25.80
N CYS A 191 1.61 -27.09 -25.58
CA CYS A 191 0.46 -27.42 -24.73
C CYS A 191 -0.42 -28.46 -25.43
N VAL A 192 -0.59 -29.62 -24.82
CA VAL A 192 -1.39 -30.73 -25.33
C VAL A 192 -2.36 -31.23 -24.27
N CYS A 193 -3.39 -31.96 -24.70
CA CYS A 193 -4.31 -32.63 -23.78
C CYS A 193 -3.58 -33.70 -22.97
N LYS A 194 -3.79 -33.70 -21.67
CA LYS A 194 -3.41 -34.83 -20.81
C LYS A 194 -4.17 -36.09 -21.23
N ASN A 195 -3.50 -37.23 -21.10
CA ASN A 195 -4.10 -38.53 -21.43
C ASN A 195 -5.30 -38.84 -20.52
N GLY A 196 -6.39 -39.33 -21.11
CA GLY A 196 -7.58 -39.77 -20.37
C GLY A 196 -8.59 -38.67 -20.01
N GLN A 197 -8.42 -37.44 -20.50
CA GLN A 197 -9.38 -36.36 -20.29
C GLN A 197 -10.38 -36.26 -21.46
N GLU A 198 -11.60 -36.72 -21.20
CA GLU A 198 -12.69 -36.84 -22.19
C GLU A 198 -13.17 -35.48 -22.72
N THR A 199 -12.99 -34.41 -21.96
CA THR A 199 -13.48 -33.07 -22.30
C THR A 199 -12.40 -32.16 -22.89
N CYS A 200 -11.23 -32.69 -23.26
CA CYS A 200 -10.21 -31.85 -23.88
C CYS A 200 -10.64 -31.52 -25.31
N SER A 201 -11.13 -30.30 -25.51
CA SER A 201 -11.62 -29.78 -26.78
C SER A 201 -10.49 -29.73 -27.82
N ARG A 202 -10.21 -30.86 -28.48
CA ARG A 202 -9.56 -30.88 -29.79
C ARG A 202 -10.55 -30.17 -30.71
N GLY A 203 -10.27 -28.91 -31.02
CA GLY A 203 -11.20 -28.01 -31.73
C GLY A 203 -12.02 -28.74 -32.79
N ALA A 204 -13.35 -28.56 -32.73
CA ALA A 204 -14.28 -29.18 -33.66
C ALA A 204 -13.83 -28.89 -35.09
N THR A 205 -13.38 -29.91 -35.81
CA THR A 205 -13.22 -29.83 -37.25
C THR A 205 -14.63 -29.71 -37.84
N LEU A 206 -15.06 -28.48 -38.13
CA LEU A 206 -16.18 -28.26 -39.05
C LEU A 206 -15.72 -28.77 -40.41
N THR A 207 -15.95 -30.05 -40.69
CA THR A 207 -15.90 -30.58 -42.05
C THR A 207 -17.03 -29.91 -42.83
N SER A 208 -16.72 -28.78 -43.45
CA SER A 208 -17.54 -28.20 -44.51
C SER A 208 -17.60 -29.23 -45.64
N ILE A 209 -18.67 -30.01 -45.69
CA ILE A 209 -19.01 -30.79 -46.87
C ILE A 209 -19.45 -29.77 -47.91
N GLY A 210 -18.51 -29.32 -48.74
CA GLY A 210 -18.79 -28.51 -49.91
C GLY A 210 -19.67 -29.31 -50.86
N ILE A 211 -20.94 -28.93 -50.97
CA ILE A 211 -21.85 -29.46 -51.98
C ILE A 211 -21.34 -28.96 -53.34
N PHE A 212 -20.72 -29.84 -54.12
CA PHE A 212 -20.42 -29.61 -55.52
C PHE A 212 -21.73 -29.56 -56.31
N VAL A 213 -22.23 -28.35 -56.58
CA VAL A 213 -23.34 -28.16 -57.52
C VAL A 213 -22.77 -28.28 -58.92
N VAL A 214 -22.99 -29.44 -59.55
CA VAL A 214 -22.71 -29.66 -60.97
C VAL A 214 -23.78 -28.94 -61.78
N LEU A 215 -23.43 -27.78 -62.34
CA LEU A 215 -24.24 -27.12 -63.36
C LEU A 215 -24.11 -27.90 -64.68
N LEU A 216 -25.15 -28.64 -65.05
CA LEU A 216 -25.28 -29.19 -66.39
C LEU A 216 -25.59 -28.06 -67.38
N PRO A 217 -24.88 -27.96 -68.52
CA PRO A 217 -25.22 -27.01 -69.56
C PRO A 217 -26.42 -27.55 -70.35
N PHE A 218 -27.56 -26.86 -70.27
CA PHE A 218 -28.65 -27.09 -71.22
C PHE A 218 -28.24 -26.52 -72.58
N ILE A 219 -27.88 -27.42 -73.49
CA ILE A 219 -27.86 -27.19 -74.93
C ILE A 219 -29.24 -27.60 -75.45
N TYR A 220 -30.08 -26.63 -75.83
CA TYR A 220 -30.72 -26.47 -77.15
C TYR A 220 -31.78 -25.36 -77.08
#